data_AF-A0A8S2VZ47-F1
#
_entry.id   AF-A0A8S2VZ47-F1
#
_cell.length_a   1.000
_cell.length_b   1.000
_cell.length_c   1.000
_cell.angle_alpha   90.00
_cell.angle_beta   90.00
_cell.angle_gamma   90.00
#
_symmetry.space_group_name_H-M   'P 1'
#
loop_
_entity.id
_entity.type
_entity.pdbx_description
1 polymer ?
#
loop_
_entity_poly.entity_id
_entity_poly.type
_entity_poly.pdbx_seq_one_letter_code
_entity_poly.pdbx_strand_id
1 'polypeptide(L)' 'MLMKFGDVESAERIFRSMKTKNIITYGAMVKGYVGNEMFEKALDLFEQIDIKLGD' A
#
# COMPACT_ATOMS: atom_id res chain seq x y z
N MET A 1 -1.31 -4.88 10.37
CA MET A 1 -1.23 -6.19 11.06
C MET A 1 -0.93 -7.30 10.05
N LEU A 2 -1.73 -7.45 9.00
CA LEU A 2 -1.54 -8.46 7.94
C LEU A 2 -0.16 -8.40 7.28
N MET A 3 0.24 -7.24 6.73
CA MET A 3 1.58 -7.04 6.15
C MET A 3 2.71 -7.33 7.15
N LYS A 4 2.54 -7.00 8.44
CA LYS A 4 3.58 -7.20 9.47
C LYS A 4 3.84 -8.69 9.75
N PHE A 5 2.86 -9.55 9.47
CA PHE A 5 2.96 -10.99 9.67
C PHE A 5 3.19 -11.76 8.35
N GLY A 6 3.54 -11.05 7.26
CA GLY A 6 3.77 -11.66 5.95
C GLY A 6 2.51 -12.08 5.20
N ASP A 7 1.32 -11.84 5.75
CA ASP A 7 0.05 -12.06 5.04
C ASP A 7 -0.25 -10.90 4.09
N VAL A 8 0.60 -10.80 3.07
CA VAL A 8 0.55 -9.74 2.07
C VAL A 8 -0.69 -9.90 1.18
N GLU A 9 -1.04 -11.14 0.82
CA GLU A 9 -2.16 -11.42 -0.08
C GLU A 9 -3.50 -10.95 0.52
N SER A 10 -3.77 -11.26 1.80
CA SER A 10 -4.99 -10.79 2.46
C SER A 10 -5.02 -9.27 2.58
N ALA A 11 -3.87 -8.65 2.88
CA ALA A 11 -3.77 -7.18 2.95
C ALA A 11 -4.09 -6.54 1.60
N GLU A 12 -3.53 -7.07 0.51
CA GLU A 12 -3.81 -6.60 -0.84
C GLU A 12 -5.28 -6.80 -1.24
N ARG A 13 -5.88 -7.95 -0.90
CA ARG A 13 -7.30 -8.22 -1.16
C ARG A 13 -8.20 -7.23 -0.44
N ILE A 14 -7.94 -6.97 0.85
CA ILE A 14 -8.68 -5.96 1.61
C ILE A 14 -8.51 -4.60 0.98
N PHE A 15 -7.26 -4.18 0.72
CA PHE A 15 -6.96 -2.89 0.09
C PHE A 15 -7.72 -2.71 -1.23
N ARG A 16 -7.63 -3.70 -2.14
CA ARG A 16 -8.37 -3.68 -3.42
C ARG A 16 -9.87 -3.54 -3.22
N SER A 17 -10.44 -4.22 -2.22
CA SER A 17 -11.88 -4.17 -1.91
C SER A 17 -12.38 -2.85 -1.32
N MET A 18 -11.50 -1.97 -0.85
CA MET A 18 -11.90 -0.68 -0.26
C MET A 18 -12.49 0.24 -1.33
N LYS A 19 -13.73 0.68 -1.13
CA LYS A 19 -14.42 1.64 -2.02
C LYS A 19 -13.71 3.00 -2.10
N THR A 20 -13.16 3.45 -0.98
CA THR A 20 -12.40 4.70 -0.88
C THR A 20 -11.06 4.42 -0.25
N LYS A 21 -9.99 4.84 -0.91
CA LYS A 21 -8.61 4.78 -0.43
C LYS A 21 -8.10 6.20 -0.25
N ASN A 22 -7.38 6.46 0.81
CA ASN A 22 -6.76 7.74 1.11
C ASN A 22 -5.25 7.57 1.38
N ILE A 23 -4.53 8.69 1.54
CA ILE A 23 -3.08 8.69 1.78
C ILE A 23 -2.66 7.78 2.93
N ILE A 24 -3.49 7.63 3.96
CA ILE A 24 -3.20 6.75 5.10
C ILE A 24 -3.25 5.28 4.68
N THR A 25 -4.28 4.87 3.92
CA THR A 25 -4.39 3.48 3.43
C THR A 25 -3.29 3.12 2.43
N TYR A 26 -2.92 4.04 1.54
CA TYR A 26 -1.79 3.84 0.62
C TYR A 26 -0.46 3.76 1.39
N GLY A 27 -0.21 4.70 2.32
CA GLY A 27 1.00 4.71 3.14
C GLY A 27 1.16 3.44 4.00
N ALA A 28 0.05 2.89 4.50
CA ALA A 28 0.07 1.62 5.23
C ALA A 28 0.52 0.44 4.35
N MET A 29 0.06 0.38 3.10
CA MET A 29 0.45 -0.66 2.14
C MET A 29 1.91 -0.49 1.70
N VAL A 30 2.34 0.73 1.35
CA VAL A 30 3.74 1.03 0.97
C VAL A 30 4.69 0.65 2.11
N LYS A 31 4.42 1.07 3.34
CA LYS A 31 5.21 0.68 4.52
C LYS A 31 5.23 -0.83 4.73
N GLY A 32 4.10 -1.49 4.47
CA GLY A 32 3.99 -2.94 4.51
C GLY A 32 4.90 -3.64 3.51
N TYR A 33 4.89 -3.20 2.24
CA TYR A 33 5.74 -3.77 1.20
C TYR A 33 7.23 -3.58 1.50
N VAL A 34 7.62 -2.37 1.94
CA VAL A 34 9.01 -2.09 2.37
C VAL A 34 9.44 -3.01 3.51
N GLY A 35 8.58 -3.22 4.50
CA GLY A 35 8.86 -4.13 5.63
C GLY A 35 8.93 -5.61 5.26
N ASN A 36 8.49 -6.00 4.06
CA ASN A 36 8.60 -7.37 3.53
C ASN A 36 9.56 -7.45 2.34
N GLU A 37 10.41 -6.43 2.14
CA GLU A 37 11.41 -6.38 1.06
C GLU A 37 10.81 -6.43 -0.36
N MET A 38 9.53 -6.08 -0.51
CA MET A 38 8.80 -6.06 -1.78
C MET A 38 8.88 -4.67 -2.43
N PHE A 39 10.10 -4.20 -2.69
CA PHE A 39 10.36 -2.80 -3.07
C PHE A 39 9.69 -2.38 -4.39
N GLU A 40 9.67 -3.26 -5.39
CA GLU A 40 8.99 -2.98 -6.67
C GLU A 40 7.49 -2.69 -6.45
N LYS A 41 6.80 -3.54 -5.68
CA LYS A 41 5.39 -3.30 -5.34
C LYS A 41 5.18 -2.03 -4.52
N ALA A 42 6.15 -1.68 -3.67
CA ALA A 42 6.09 -0.44 -2.90
C ALA A 42 6.16 0.79 -3.81
N LEU A 43 7.07 0.76 -4.80
CA LEU A 43 7.25 1.82 -5.80
C LEU A 43 6.03 1.92 -6.73
N ASP A 44 5.58 0.79 -7.29
CA ASP A 44 4.40 0.75 -8.16
C ASP A 44 3.15 1.33 -7.46
N LEU A 45 2.98 1.01 -6.17
CA LEU A 45 1.87 1.54 -5.40
C LEU A 45 2.06 3.01 -5.05
N PHE A 46 3.29 3.46 -4.81
CA PHE A 46 3.60 4.86 -4.55
C PHE A 46 3.37 5.72 -5.79
N GLU A 47 3.73 5.26 -6.99
CA GLU A 47 3.48 5.95 -8.25
C GLU A 47 1.98 6.05 -8.58
N GLN A 48 1.16 5.09 -8.14
CA GLN A 48 -0.30 5.16 -8.23
C GLN A 48 -0.93 6.19 -7.30
N ILE A 49 -0.16 6.73 -6.35
CA ILE A 49 -0.60 7.86 -5.52
C ILE A 49 -0.49 9.12 -6.39
N ASP A 50 -1.40 9.25 -7.36
CA ASP A 50 -1.66 10.52 -8.08
C ASP A 50 -2.47 11.47 -7.19
N ILE A 51 -2.06 11.55 -5.91
CA ILE A 51 -2.44 12.65 -5.05
C ILE A 51 -1.54 13.76 -5.53
N LYS A 52 -2.13 14.70 -6.27
CA LYS A 52 -1.72 16.09 -6.35
C LYS A 52 -0.96 16.46 -5.06
N LEU A 53 0.36 16.30 -5.09
CA LEU A 53 1.26 17.10 -4.28
C LEU A 53 1.12 18.46 -4.93
N GLY A 54 0.03 19.14 -4.57
CA GLY A 54 -0.23 20.49 -5.02
C GLY A 54 0.96 21.35 -4.62
N ASP A 55 1.32 22.23 -5.55
CA ASP A 55 2.18 23.39 -5.34
C ASP A 55 1.94 24.09 -3.99
#